data_AF-A0A0F3H0W3-F1
#
_entry.id   AF-A0A0F3H0W3-F1
#
_cell.length_a   1.000
_cell.length_b   1.000
_cell.length_c   1.000
_cell.angle_alpha   90.00
_cell.angle_beta   90.00
_cell.angle_gamma   90.00
#
_symmetry.space_group_name_H-M   'P 1'
#
loop_
_entity.id
_entity.type
_entity.pdbx_description
1 polymer ?
#
loop_
_entity_poly.entity_id
_entity_poly.type
_entity_poly.pdbx_seq_one_letter_code
_entity_poly.pdbx_strand_id
1 'polypeptide(L)'
;MPTVRCRDCAREVSAEAFACPHCGAPYPYRGSWNGTGVDWKSDIKVMGYPLVNVAYGRDKDGKRRVAKGVIAIGQFGIGVVTIAQ
;
A
#
# COMPACT_ATOMS: atom_id res chain seq x y z
N MET A 1 -2.93 15.78 24.57
CA MET A 1 -2.91 15.04 23.30
C MET A 1 -1.75 14.05 23.37
N PRO A 2 -1.99 12.74 23.19
CA PRO A 2 -0.91 11.76 23.20
C PRO A 2 0.07 12.02 22.04
N THR A 3 1.36 11.97 22.33
CA THR A 3 2.43 12.10 21.34
C THR A 3 3.10 10.75 21.13
N VAL A 4 3.54 10.51 19.89
CA VAL A 4 4.28 9.32 19.46
C VAL A 4 5.49 9.76 18.65
N ARG A 5 6.48 8.88 18.49
CA ARG A 5 7.62 9.15 17.61
C ARG A 5 7.26 8.81 16.17
N CYS A 6 7.54 9.73 15.25
CA CYS A 6 7.40 9.49 13.82
C CYS A 6 8.30 8.33 13.38
N ARG A 7 7.76 7.36 12.64
CA ARG A 7 8.55 6.20 12.18
C ARG A 7 9.77 6.57 11.31
N ASP A 8 9.68 7.66 10.53
CA ASP A 8 10.70 8.00 9.52
C ASP A 8 11.78 8.94 10.09
N CYS A 9 11.39 9.93 10.91
CA CYS A 9 12.33 10.95 11.43
C CYS A 9 12.51 10.96 12.96
N ALA A 10 11.87 10.04 13.69
CA ALA A 10 11.93 9.87 15.14
C ALA A 10 11.50 11.06 16.02
N ARG A 11 11.07 12.18 15.43
CA ARG A 11 10.56 13.35 16.15
C ARG A 11 9.15 13.10 16.70
N GLU A 12 8.80 13.81 17.76
CA GLU A 12 7.49 13.74 18.37
C GLU A 12 6.42 14.32 17.45
N VAL A 13 5.32 13.58 17.32
CA VAL A 13 4.14 13.96 16.54
C VAL A 13 2.89 13.57 17.34
N SER A 14 1.76 14.23 17.08
CA SER A 14 0.47 13.79 17.65
C SER A 14 0.12 12.39 17.15
N ALA A 15 -0.46 11.56 18.04
CA ALA A 15 -0.93 10.22 17.69
C ALA A 15 -2.05 10.22 16.64
N GLU A 16 -2.69 11.37 16.40
CA GLU A 16 -3.76 11.59 15.45
C GLU A 16 -3.29 12.32 14.17
N ALA A 17 -1.99 12.62 14.04
CA ALA A 17 -1.46 13.36 12.89
C ALA A 17 -1.62 12.57 11.58
N PHE A 18 -2.14 13.22 10.53
CA PHE A 18 -2.21 12.64 9.18
C PHE A 18 -0.86 12.65 8.48
N ALA A 19 -0.02 13.66 8.73
CA ALA A 19 1.33 13.77 8.19
C ALA A 19 2.28 14.35 9.25
N CYS A 20 3.54 13.91 9.24
CA CYS A 20 4.56 14.47 10.12
C CYS A 20 4.89 15.91 9.67
N PRO A 21 4.80 16.92 10.56
CA PRO A 21 5.10 18.32 10.21
C PRO A 21 6.60 18.55 9.92
N HIS A 22 7.47 17.60 10.29
CA HIS A 22 8.91 17.75 10.15
C HIS A 22 9.51 17.08 8.91
N CYS A 23 8.89 16.01 8.41
CA CYS A 23 9.41 15.24 7.28
C CYS A 23 8.36 14.87 6.22
N GLY A 24 7.08 15.14 6.48
CA GLY A 24 5.99 14.81 5.55
C GLY A 24 5.52 13.36 5.59
N ALA A 25 6.08 12.49 6.44
CA ALA A 25 5.68 11.09 6.53
C ALA A 25 4.16 10.94 6.81
N PRO A 26 3.41 10.23 5.95
CA PRO A 26 1.97 10.04 6.14
C PRO A 26 1.69 9.02 7.24
N TYR A 27 0.66 9.25 8.06
CA TYR A 27 0.28 8.44 9.21
C TYR A 27 1.51 8.07 10.08
N PRO A 28 2.26 9.05 10.60
CA PRO A 28 3.55 8.83 11.23
C PRO A 28 3.48 8.01 12.53
N TYR A 29 2.29 7.90 13.12
CA TYR A 29 2.01 7.07 14.30
C TYR A 29 1.98 5.56 14.02
N ARG A 30 1.85 5.16 12.74
CA ARG A 30 1.85 3.74 12.35
C ARG A 30 3.30 3.24 12.25
N GLY A 31 3.59 2.13 12.92
CA GLY A 31 4.92 1.50 12.88
C GLY A 31 5.36 1.03 11.48
N SER A 32 4.41 0.68 10.61
CA SER A 32 4.66 0.48 9.18
C SER A 32 3.53 1.12 8.35
N TRP A 33 3.89 1.63 7.18
CA TRP A 33 2.94 2.21 6.23
C TRP A 33 3.38 1.89 4.82
N ASN A 34 2.57 1.10 4.12
CA ASN A 34 2.83 0.73 2.73
C ASN A 34 1.87 1.42 1.75
N GLY A 35 1.12 2.42 2.20
CA GLY A 35 0.03 3.06 1.45
C GLY A 35 -1.36 2.61 1.90
N THR A 36 -2.36 2.89 1.09
CA THR A 36 -3.76 2.52 1.34
C THR A 36 -4.17 1.25 0.61
N GLY A 37 -5.24 0.63 1.08
CA GLY A 37 -5.90 -0.51 0.45
C GLY A 37 -5.19 -1.85 0.67
N VAL A 38 -5.33 -2.75 -0.29
CA VAL A 38 -4.92 -4.17 -0.21
C VAL A 38 -4.00 -4.50 -1.37
N ASP A 39 -2.96 -5.29 -1.12
CA ASP A 39 -2.10 -5.91 -2.13
C ASP A 39 -1.86 -7.35 -1.67
N TRP A 40 -2.56 -8.29 -2.30
CA TRP A 40 -2.49 -9.71 -1.98
C TRP A 40 -2.16 -10.51 -3.23
N LYS A 41 -1.27 -11.50 -3.08
CA LYS A 41 -0.78 -12.34 -4.17
C LYS A 41 -0.88 -13.79 -3.74
N SER A 42 -1.30 -14.66 -4.65
CA SER A 42 -1.26 -16.10 -4.44
C SER A 42 0.19 -16.61 -4.39
N ASP A 43 0.44 -17.64 -3.58
CA ASP A 43 1.75 -18.29 -3.51
C ASP A 43 2.12 -19.02 -4.80
N ILE A 44 1.12 -19.54 -5.52
CA ILE A 44 1.29 -20.20 -6.81
C ILE A 44 1.70 -19.16 -7.85
N LYS A 45 2.78 -19.44 -8.58
CA LYS A 45 3.28 -18.61 -9.68
C LYS A 45 3.25 -19.40 -11.00
N VAL A 46 2.78 -18.76 -12.06
CA VAL A 46 2.75 -19.26 -13.44
C VAL A 46 3.58 -18.31 -14.28
N MET A 47 4.60 -18.83 -14.99
CA MET A 47 5.50 -18.02 -15.82
C MET A 47 6.11 -16.80 -15.11
N GLY A 48 6.39 -16.91 -13.80
CA GLY A 48 6.96 -15.83 -12.99
C GLY A 48 5.95 -14.82 -12.42
N TYR A 49 4.66 -14.93 -12.79
CA TYR A 49 3.58 -14.09 -12.26
C TYR A 49 2.70 -14.88 -11.28
N PRO A 50 2.14 -14.25 -10.23
CA PRO A 50 1.20 -14.94 -9.34
C PRO A 50 -0.04 -15.38 -10.11
N LEU A 51 -0.60 -16.54 -9.75
CA LEU A 51 -1.86 -17.04 -10.31
C LEU A 51 -2.99 -16.04 -10.08
N VAL A 52 -3.09 -15.49 -8.87
CA VAL A 52 -4.05 -14.44 -8.52
C VAL A 52 -3.33 -13.29 -7.86
N ASN A 53 -3.63 -12.06 -8.30
CA ASN A 53 -3.19 -10.84 -7.65
C ASN A 53 -4.39 -9.91 -7.46
N VAL A 54 -4.65 -9.55 -6.21
CA VAL A 54 -5.70 -8.62 -5.80
C VAL A 54 -5.03 -7.35 -5.30
N ALA A 55 -5.19 -6.24 -6.02
CA ALA A 55 -4.58 -4.97 -5.68
C ALA A 55 -5.58 -3.81 -5.76
N TYR A 56 -5.76 -3.10 -4.65
CA TYR A 56 -6.66 -1.96 -4.53
C TYR A 56 -6.02 -0.86 -3.69
N GLY A 57 -6.21 0.41 -4.05
CA GLY A 57 -5.69 1.55 -3.28
C GLY A 57 -4.40 2.13 -3.86
N ARG A 58 -3.64 2.83 -3.00
CA ARG A 58 -2.41 3.53 -3.37
C ARG A 58 -1.22 2.99 -2.60
N ASP A 59 -0.04 3.05 -3.20
CA ASP A 59 1.21 2.70 -2.53
C ASP A 59 1.67 3.81 -1.56
N LYS A 60 2.83 3.59 -0.93
CA LYS A 60 3.46 4.55 -0.01
C LYS A 60 3.80 5.90 -0.67
N ASP A 61 3.98 5.90 -1.99
CA ASP A 61 4.36 7.07 -2.80
C ASP A 61 3.11 7.74 -3.43
N GLY A 62 1.91 7.25 -3.11
CA GLY A 62 0.63 7.77 -3.61
C GLY A 62 0.25 7.29 -5.01
N LYS A 63 1.03 6.40 -5.64
CA LYS A 63 0.70 5.82 -6.94
C LYS A 63 -0.37 4.75 -6.80
N ARG A 64 -1.20 4.57 -7.82
CA ARG A 64 -2.23 3.52 -7.84
C ARG A 64 -1.56 2.15 -7.80
N ARG A 65 -2.07 1.25 -6.96
CA ARG A 65 -1.67 -0.15 -7.00
C ARG A 65 -2.18 -0.80 -8.28
N VAL A 66 -1.37 -1.71 -8.83
CA VAL A 66 -1.68 -2.41 -10.07
C VAL A 66 -1.66 -3.90 -9.79
N ALA A 67 -2.78 -4.57 -10.03
CA ALA A 67 -2.88 -6.02 -9.96
C ALA A 67 -2.11 -6.61 -11.15
N LYS A 68 -1.15 -7.50 -10.89
CA LYS A 68 -0.34 -8.18 -11.91
C LYS A 68 -0.30 -9.67 -11.64
N GLY A 69 -0.90 -10.48 -12.52
CA GLY A 69 -1.02 -11.92 -12.33
C GLY A 69 -1.73 -12.60 -13.50
N VAL A 70 -1.91 -13.92 -13.43
CA VAL A 70 -2.77 -14.62 -14.41
C VAL A 70 -4.21 -14.10 -14.29
N ILE A 71 -4.70 -14.00 -13.06
CA ILE A 71 -5.96 -13.36 -12.70
C ILE A 71 -5.63 -12.08 -11.92
N ALA A 72 -5.90 -10.92 -12.50
CA ALA A 72 -5.63 -9.60 -11.93
C ALA A 72 -6.94 -8.93 -11.51
N ILE A 73 -7.13 -8.66 -10.21
CA ILE A 73 -8.35 -8.06 -9.65
C ILE A 73 -7.98 -6.73 -8.98
N GLY A 74 -8.55 -5.61 -9.42
CA GLY A 74 -8.20 -4.31 -8.82
C GLY A 74 -8.69 -3.09 -9.56
N GLN A 75 -8.39 -1.88 -9.06
CA GLN A 75 -8.70 -0.62 -9.78
C GLN A 75 -7.97 -0.49 -11.13
N PHE A 76 -6.86 -1.23 -11.26
CA PHE A 76 -6.10 -1.34 -12.50
C PHE A 76 -5.38 -2.70 -12.49
N GLY A 77 -5.42 -3.43 -13.59
CA GLY A 77 -4.88 -4.79 -13.68
C GLY A 77 -4.19 -5.08 -14.99
N ILE A 78 -3.19 -5.95 -14.94
CA ILE A 78 -2.47 -6.49 -16.10
C ILE A 78 -2.37 -8.01 -15.90
N GLY A 79 -3.06 -8.76 -16.74
CA GLY A 79 -3.10 -10.22 -16.63
C GLY A 79 -3.81 -10.89 -17.79
N VAL A 80 -3.88 -12.21 -17.75
CA VAL A 80 -4.62 -13.01 -18.74
C VAL A 80 -6.12 -12.75 -18.58
N VAL A 81 -6.60 -12.77 -17.34
CA VAL A 81 -7.95 -12.37 -16.95
C VAL A 81 -7.83 -11.16 -16.05
N THR A 82 -8.47 -10.05 -16.43
CA THR A 82 -8.46 -8.81 -15.64
C THR A 82 -9.89 -8.44 -15.23
N ILE A 83 -10.09 -8.27 -13.93
CA ILE A 83 -11.34 -7.78 -13.34
C ILE A 83 -11.02 -6.42 -12.71
N ALA A 84 -11.43 -5.35 -13.36
CA ALA A 84 -11.18 -4.00 -12.90
C ALA A 84 -12.42 -3.12 -12.91
N GLN A 85 -12.48 -2.19 -11.94
CA GLN A 85 -13.52 -1.18 -11.78
C GLN A 85 -12.89 0.22 -11.75
#